data_AF-A0A7K1FQY8-F1
#
_entry.id   AF-A0A7K1FQY8-F1
#
_cell.length_a   1.000
_cell.length_b   1.000
_cell.length_c   1.000
_cell.angle_alpha   90.00
_cell.angle_beta   90.00
_cell.angle_gamma   90.00
#
_symmetry.space_group_name_H-M   'P 1'
#
loop_
_entity.id
_entity.type
_entity.pdbx_description
1 polymer ?
#
loop_
_entity_poly.entity_id
_entity_poly.type
_entity_poly.pdbx_seq_one_letter_code
_entity_poly.pdbx_strand_id
1 'polypeptide(L)'
;MVRTAPSYLHQATVEDVARMVESLTEELWILRDRVVVLEELLEAKDVVKVAEIDGFEPDEKAHARLAKDRSRLVRRVLGAPLARQEWS
;
A
#
# COMPACT_ATOMS: atom_id res chain seq x y z
N MET A 1 7.72 13.90 42.26
CA MET A 1 8.36 12.97 41.31
C MET A 1 7.61 13.07 39.99
N VAL A 2 8.14 13.79 39.00
CA VAL A 2 7.47 13.97 37.69
C VAL A 2 7.84 12.77 36.82
N ARG A 3 6.86 11.91 36.50
CA ARG A 3 7.03 10.88 35.47
C ARG A 3 6.92 11.55 34.11
N THR A 4 8.04 11.68 33.41
CA THR A 4 8.06 12.00 31.97
C THR A 4 7.45 10.83 31.22
N ALA A 5 6.31 11.06 30.56
CA ALA A 5 5.80 10.14 29.55
C ALA A 5 6.71 10.18 28.30
N PRO A 6 6.86 9.09 27.54
CA PRO A 6 7.74 9.05 26.37
C PRO A 6 7.32 10.08 25.30
N SER A 7 8.26 10.95 24.92
CA SER A 7 8.07 12.16 24.10
C SER A 7 7.93 11.93 22.58
N TYR A 8 7.65 10.71 22.10
CA TYR A 8 7.54 10.45 20.65
C TYR A 8 6.11 10.57 20.10
N LEU A 9 5.12 10.87 20.96
CA LEU A 9 3.74 11.15 20.55
C LEU A 9 3.36 12.62 20.65
N HIS A 10 4.32 13.52 20.93
CA HIS A 10 4.07 14.95 20.84
C HIS A 10 4.27 15.38 19.38
N GLN A 11 3.17 15.29 18.60
CA GLN A 11 3.00 15.87 17.27
C GLN A 11 3.93 15.29 16.19
N ALA A 12 3.48 14.25 15.47
CA ALA A 12 4.02 14.03 14.12
C ALA A 12 3.86 15.35 13.35
N THR A 13 4.98 15.97 12.96
CA THR A 13 4.92 17.26 12.29
C THR A 13 4.44 17.06 10.86
N VAL A 14 4.06 18.14 10.18
CA VAL A 14 3.67 18.08 8.76
C VAL A 14 4.80 17.46 7.92
N GLU A 15 6.05 17.68 8.30
CA GLU A 15 7.24 17.13 7.67
C GLU A 15 7.36 15.60 7.84
N ASP A 16 6.95 15.05 8.98
CA ASP A 16 6.97 13.60 9.20
C ASP A 16 5.93 12.88 8.35
N VAL A 17 4.73 13.47 8.22
CA VAL A 17 3.70 12.96 7.32
C VAL A 17 4.14 13.08 5.86
N ALA A 18 4.77 14.20 5.47
CA ALA A 18 5.31 14.36 4.13
C ALA A 18 6.36 13.28 3.80
N ARG A 19 7.29 13.01 4.72
CA ARG A 19 8.32 11.96 4.57
C ARG A 19 7.70 10.56 4.46
N MET A 20 6.64 10.28 5.24
CA MET A 20 5.91 9.02 5.14
C MET A 20 5.23 8.85 3.77
N VAL A 21 4.60 9.90 3.25
CA VAL A 21 3.94 9.87 1.93
C VAL A 21 4.95 9.73 0.81
N GLU A 22 6.09 10.41 0.89
CA GLU A 22 7.20 10.29 -0.05
C GLU A 22 7.70 8.85 -0.13
N SER A 23 8.04 8.24 1.02
CA SER A 23 8.49 6.84 1.06
C SER A 23 7.44 5.86 0.54
N LEU A 24 6.15 6.06 0.84
CA LEU A 24 5.09 5.23 0.26
C LEU A 24 4.97 5.40 -1.26
N THR A 25 5.22 6.61 -1.77
CA THR A 25 5.19 6.90 -3.21
C THR A 25 6.36 6.22 -3.92
N GLU A 26 7.55 6.23 -3.35
CA GLU A 26 8.72 5.50 -3.86
C GLU A 26 8.44 4.00 -3.97
N GLU A 27 7.90 3.39 -2.90
CA GLU A 27 7.54 1.97 -2.90
C GLU A 27 6.44 1.65 -3.92
N LEU A 28 5.45 2.54 -4.10
CA LEU A 28 4.44 2.40 -5.16
C LEU A 28 5.05 2.45 -6.56
N TRP A 29 6.09 3.27 -6.76
CA TRP A 29 6.82 3.36 -8.02
C TRP A 29 7.63 2.10 -8.31
N ILE A 30 8.33 1.56 -7.32
CA ILE A 30 9.02 0.27 -7.46
C ILE A 30 8.01 -0.84 -7.80
N LEU A 31 6.85 -0.85 -7.15
CA LEU A 31 5.81 -1.84 -7.45
C LEU A 31 5.28 -1.69 -8.88
N ARG A 32 5.01 -0.46 -9.33
CA ARG A 32 4.60 -0.16 -10.71
C ARG A 32 5.62 -0.68 -11.71
N ASP A 33 6.90 -0.36 -11.54
CA ASP A 33 7.96 -0.81 -12.43
C ASP A 33 8.03 -2.34 -12.51
N ARG A 34 7.88 -3.01 -11.36
CA ARG A 34 7.86 -4.48 -11.33
C ARG A 34 6.65 -5.07 -12.04
N VAL A 35 5.48 -4.43 -11.96
CA VAL A 35 4.29 -4.86 -12.71
C VAL A 35 4.53 -4.72 -14.21
N VAL A 36 5.03 -3.57 -14.66
CA VAL A 36 5.37 -3.36 -16.08
C VAL A 36 6.36 -4.41 -16.58
N VAL A 37 7.43 -4.68 -15.82
CA VAL A 37 8.41 -5.72 -16.17
C VAL A 37 7.76 -7.11 -16.24
N LEU A 38 6.82 -7.43 -15.35
CA LEU A 38 6.10 -8.70 -15.39
C LEU A 38 5.21 -8.81 -16.64
N GLU A 39 4.49 -7.75 -16.97
CA GLU A 39 3.62 -7.68 -18.16
C GLU A 39 4.46 -7.90 -19.44
N GLU A 40 5.56 -7.17 -19.59
CA GLU A 40 6.51 -7.31 -20.72
C GLU A 40 7.11 -8.72 -20.80
N LEU A 41 7.50 -9.32 -19.66
CA LEU A 41 8.05 -10.68 -19.64
C LEU A 41 7.01 -11.75 -19.99
N LEU A 42 5.75 -11.55 -19.62
CA LEU A 42 4.66 -12.46 -19.94
C LEU A 42 4.27 -12.38 -21.42
N GLU A 43 4.23 -11.18 -21.98
CA GLU A 43 3.98 -10.97 -23.40
C GLU A 43 5.14 -11.49 -24.25
N ALA A 44 6.39 -11.23 -23.87
CA ALA A 44 7.58 -11.79 -24.55
C ALA A 44 7.63 -13.32 -24.52
N LYS A 45 6.94 -13.96 -23.58
CA LYS A 45 6.80 -15.43 -23.47
C LYS A 45 5.52 -15.96 -24.12
N ASP A 46 4.74 -15.10 -24.79
CA ASP A 46 3.49 -15.42 -25.46
C ASP A 46 2.44 -16.07 -24.51
N VAL A 47 2.44 -15.64 -23.23
CA VAL A 47 1.53 -16.17 -22.19
C VAL A 47 0.25 -15.36 -22.10
N VAL A 48 0.36 -14.02 -22.07
CA VAL A 48 -0.75 -13.07 -22.06
C VAL A 48 -0.24 -11.76 -22.64
N LYS A 49 -1.06 -11.07 -23.45
CA LYS A 49 -0.71 -9.75 -23.99
C LYS A 49 -1.00 -8.65 -22.98
N VAL A 50 -0.20 -7.59 -22.96
CA VAL A 50 -0.45 -6.38 -22.16
C VAL A 50 -1.88 -5.86 -22.40
N ALA A 51 -2.32 -5.85 -23.66
CA ALA A 51 -3.68 -5.42 -24.02
C ALA A 51 -4.81 -6.27 -23.40
N GLU A 52 -4.56 -7.56 -23.14
CA GLU A 52 -5.53 -8.43 -22.47
C GLU A 52 -5.59 -8.13 -20.96
N ILE A 53 -4.47 -7.71 -20.36
CA ILE A 53 -4.40 -7.27 -18.97
C ILE A 53 -5.13 -5.93 -18.81
N ASP A 54 -4.87 -4.97 -19.70
CA ASP A 54 -5.53 -3.65 -19.70
C ASP A 54 -7.05 -3.75 -19.90
N GLY A 55 -7.48 -4.68 -20.76
CA GLY A 55 -8.89 -4.94 -21.03
C GLY A 55 -9.57 -5.92 -20.07
N PHE A 56 -8.86 -6.43 -19.06
CA PHE A 56 -9.39 -7.46 -18.19
C PHE A 56 -10.48 -6.90 -17.26
N GLU A 57 -11.70 -7.42 -17.42
CA GLU A 57 -12.81 -7.18 -16.49
C GLU A 57 -12.91 -8.34 -15.48
N PRO A 58 -12.69 -8.10 -14.17
CA PRO A 58 -12.79 -9.14 -13.16
C PRO A 58 -14.22 -9.68 -13.05
N ASP A 59 -14.35 -10.99 -12.83
CA ASP A 59 -15.64 -11.57 -12.45
C ASP A 59 -16.04 -11.15 -11.01
N GLU A 60 -17.30 -11.40 -10.62
CA GLU A 60 -17.80 -11.05 -9.28
C GLU A 60 -16.93 -11.63 -8.16
N LYS A 61 -16.40 -12.84 -8.37
CA LYS A 61 -15.56 -13.54 -7.40
C LYS A 61 -14.20 -12.85 -7.26
N ALA A 62 -13.62 -12.37 -8.35
CA ALA A 62 -12.37 -11.63 -8.39
C ALA A 62 -12.55 -10.23 -7.81
N HIS A 63 -13.64 -9.54 -8.14
CA HIS A 63 -14.01 -8.26 -7.53
C HIS A 63 -14.10 -8.36 -6.01
N ALA A 64 -14.79 -9.38 -5.48
CA ALA A 64 -14.92 -9.57 -4.03
C ALA A 64 -13.56 -9.80 -3.36
N ARG A 65 -12.66 -10.56 -3.99
CA ARG A 65 -11.28 -10.76 -3.50
C ARG A 65 -10.50 -9.45 -3.48
N LEU A 66 -10.49 -8.71 -4.59
CA LEU A 66 -9.79 -7.42 -4.73
C LEU A 66 -10.31 -6.38 -3.72
N ALA A 67 -11.63 -6.31 -3.52
CA ALA A 67 -12.23 -5.43 -2.53
C ALA A 67 -11.78 -5.77 -1.10
N LYS A 68 -11.78 -7.07 -0.73
CA LYS A 68 -11.29 -7.53 0.57
C LYS A 68 -9.82 -7.20 0.80
N ASP A 69 -8.99 -7.38 -0.22
CA ASP A 69 -7.56 -7.09 -0.16
C ASP A 69 -7.31 -5.58 -0.01
N ARG A 70 -8.02 -4.76 -0.78
CA ARG A 70 -8.01 -3.30 -0.64
C ARG A 70 -8.43 -2.86 0.76
N SER A 71 -9.54 -3.37 1.28
CA SER A 71 -10.00 -3.04 2.64
C SER A 71 -8.97 -3.41 3.71
N ARG A 72 -8.31 -4.57 3.57
CA ARG A 72 -7.23 -5.00 4.49
C ARG A 72 -6.03 -4.06 4.42
N LEU A 73 -5.61 -3.67 3.22
CA LEU A 73 -4.51 -2.73 3.01
C LEU A 73 -4.82 -1.37 3.64
N VAL A 74 -6.01 -0.81 3.36
CA VAL A 74 -6.47 0.47 3.92
C VAL A 74 -6.50 0.41 5.45
N ARG A 75 -7.05 -0.67 6.03
CA ARG A 75 -7.04 -0.85 7.50
C ARG A 75 -5.63 -0.93 8.07
N ARG A 76 -4.68 -1.56 7.38
CA ARG A 76 -3.29 -1.64 7.84
C ARG A 76 -2.61 -0.27 7.77
N VAL A 77 -2.81 0.47 6.68
CA VAL A 77 -2.19 1.79 6.48
C VAL A 77 -2.78 2.83 7.44
N LEU A 78 -4.11 2.89 7.55
CA LEU A 78 -4.81 3.89 8.38
C LEU A 78 -4.95 3.46 9.85
N GLY A 79 -4.93 2.16 10.14
CA GLY A 79 -5.06 1.61 11.49
C GLY A 79 -3.72 1.41 12.20
N ALA A 80 -2.58 1.33 11.50
CA ALA A 80 -1.26 1.24 12.14
C ALA A 80 -0.89 2.48 12.99
N PRO A 81 -1.29 3.71 12.62
CA PRO A 81 -1.16 4.87 13.51
C PRO A 81 -2.05 4.81 14.76
N LEU A 82 -3.19 4.10 14.70
CA LEU A 82 -4.22 4.08 15.76
C LEU A 82 -4.05 2.90 16.74
N ALA A 83 -3.57 1.73 16.29
CA ALA A 83 -3.43 0.53 17.12
C ALA A 83 -2.29 0.61 18.16
N ARG A 84 -1.38 1.59 18.04
CA ARG A 84 -0.29 1.79 19.00
C ARG A 84 -0.75 2.53 20.27
N GLN A 85 -2.00 3.01 20.32
CA GLN A 85 -2.54 3.75 21.46
C GLN A 85 -3.18 2.88 22.55
N GLU A 86 -3.49 1.61 22.29
CA GLU A 86 -4.25 0.79 23.25
C GLU A 86 -3.38 0.09 24.30
N TRP A 87 -2.06 0.00 24.13
CA TRP A 87 -1.14 -0.60 25.10
C TRP A 87 -0.13 0.44 25.61
N SER A 88 -0.59 1.30 26.53
CA SER A 88 0.26 2.09 27.42
C SER A 88 -0.37 2.21 28.81
#